data_AF-A0A418T5G4-F1
#
_entry.id   AF-A0A418T5G4-F1
#
_cell.length_a   1.000
_cell.length_b   1.000
_cell.length_c   1.000
_cell.angle_alpha   90.00
_cell.angle_beta   90.00
_cell.angle_gamma   90.00
#
_symmetry.space_group_name_H-M   'P 1'
#
loop_
_entity.id
_entity.type
_entity.pdbx_description
1 polymer ?
#
loop_
_entity_poly.entity_id
_entity_poly.type
_entity_poly.pdbx_seq_one_letter_code
_entity_poly.pdbx_strand_id
1 'polypeptide(L)'
;MEKFLIKQHKNPDLYISYLMANNRTAEAEALLEKLIAKYKSPARRALYTAMYAAHQKNTDAIKAVLTNIPAGQYRSYYEAAVLIGEGHLEEARSLTAAVAKPWMRNSLLSEIERAKGNRQEAIAYARQAWQGCKGVQRYVSYKTYERDLPEALAIT
;
A
#
# COMPACT_ATOMS: atom_id res chain seq x y z
N MET A 1 8.68 -10.41 13.05
CA MET A 1 7.56 -9.45 12.84
C MET A 1 6.22 -10.15 12.80
N GLU A 2 6.03 -11.16 11.95
CA GLU A 2 4.77 -11.92 11.86
C GLU A 2 4.22 -12.46 13.19
N LYS A 3 5.03 -13.23 13.94
CA LYS A 3 4.65 -13.72 15.29
C LYS A 3 4.22 -12.59 16.25
N PHE A 4 4.81 -11.40 16.11
CA PHE A 4 4.42 -10.23 16.89
C PHE A 4 3.03 -9.74 16.46
N LEU A 5 2.80 -9.58 15.15
CA LEU A 5 1.50 -9.12 14.62
C LEU A 5 0.37 -10.10 14.91
N ILE A 6 0.60 -11.41 14.84
CA ILE A 6 -0.39 -12.43 15.24
C ILE A 6 -0.85 -12.22 16.69
N LYS A 7 0.09 -11.89 17.59
CA LYS A 7 -0.23 -11.60 19.00
C LYS A 7 -1.01 -10.29 19.17
N GLN A 8 -1.04 -9.41 18.16
CA GLN A 8 -1.80 -8.14 18.18
C GLN A 8 -3.29 -8.29 17.81
N HIS A 9 -3.88 -9.49 17.82
CA HIS A 9 -5.31 -9.69 17.50
C HIS A 9 -6.29 -8.80 18.30
N LYS A 10 -5.89 -8.30 19.48
CA LYS A 10 -6.65 -7.34 20.30
C LYS A 10 -6.43 -5.86 19.95
N ASN A 11 -5.50 -5.57 19.03
CA ASN A 11 -5.19 -4.24 18.52
C ASN A 11 -5.51 -4.19 17.01
N PRO A 12 -6.77 -3.87 16.64
CA PRO A 12 -7.24 -3.84 15.26
C PRO A 12 -6.37 -3.01 14.31
N ASP A 13 -5.86 -1.87 14.78
CA ASP A 13 -5.06 -0.94 14.00
C ASP A 13 -3.75 -1.57 13.48
N LEU A 14 -3.18 -2.52 14.23
CA LEU A 14 -1.99 -3.27 13.82
C LEU A 14 -2.34 -4.61 13.15
N TYR A 15 -3.39 -5.28 13.64
CA TYR A 15 -3.73 -6.63 13.18
C TYR A 15 -4.20 -6.65 11.73
N ILE A 16 -4.88 -5.58 11.26
CA ILE A 16 -5.30 -5.47 9.86
C ILE A 16 -4.11 -5.59 8.89
N SER A 17 -2.92 -5.07 9.24
CA SER A 17 -1.73 -5.20 8.42
C SER A 17 -1.27 -6.65 8.26
N TYR A 18 -1.45 -7.50 9.28
CA TYR A 18 -1.17 -8.93 9.18
C TYR A 18 -2.18 -9.65 8.29
N LEU A 19 -3.48 -9.36 8.46
CA LEU A 19 -4.52 -9.99 7.66
C LEU A 19 -4.35 -9.67 6.17
N MET A 20 -4.14 -8.39 5.83
CA MET A 20 -3.87 -7.97 4.45
C MET A 20 -2.61 -8.63 3.90
N ALA A 21 -1.48 -8.56 4.62
CA ALA A 21 -0.20 -9.12 4.17
C ALA A 21 -0.23 -10.64 3.94
N ASN A 22 -1.19 -11.36 4.54
CA ASN A 22 -1.36 -12.81 4.37
C ASN A 22 -2.61 -13.19 3.57
N ASN A 23 -3.21 -12.24 2.84
CA ASN A 23 -4.41 -12.45 2.02
C ASN A 23 -5.55 -13.14 2.79
N ARG A 24 -5.72 -12.80 4.08
CA ARG A 24 -6.87 -13.22 4.89
C ARG A 24 -8.05 -12.30 4.59
N THR A 25 -8.48 -12.27 3.33
CA THR A 25 -9.39 -11.26 2.77
C THR A 25 -10.67 -11.09 3.57
N ALA A 26 -11.42 -12.18 3.81
CA ALA A 26 -12.67 -12.12 4.56
C ALA A 26 -12.48 -11.59 6.00
N GLU A 27 -11.40 -12.00 6.68
CA GLU A 27 -11.09 -11.50 8.02
C GLU A 27 -10.66 -10.03 7.98
N ALA A 28 -9.90 -9.63 6.97
CA ALA A 28 -9.46 -8.25 6.77
C ALA A 28 -10.65 -7.32 6.52
N GLU A 29 -11.62 -7.74 5.71
CA GLU A 29 -12.86 -6.99 5.42
C GLU A 29 -13.69 -6.82 6.68
N ALA A 30 -13.95 -7.91 7.40
CA ALA A 30 -14.70 -7.85 8.66
C ALA A 30 -14.00 -6.96 9.71
N LEU A 31 -12.67 -6.94 9.74
CA LEU A 31 -11.91 -6.05 10.63
C LEU A 31 -11.91 -4.59 10.16
N LEU A 32 -11.83 -4.37 8.85
CA LEU A 32 -11.89 -3.05 8.24
C LEU A 32 -13.24 -2.39 8.53
N GLU A 33 -14.36 -3.11 8.38
CA GLU A 33 -15.69 -2.61 8.73
C GLU A 33 -15.75 -2.16 10.19
N LYS A 34 -15.20 -2.96 11.11
CA LYS A 34 -15.11 -2.60 12.54
C LYS A 34 -14.25 -1.35 12.76
N LEU A 35 -13.12 -1.23 12.08
CA LEU A 35 -12.24 -0.05 12.16
C LEU A 35 -12.93 1.21 11.64
N ILE A 36 -13.62 1.11 10.49
CA ILE A 36 -14.36 2.21 9.89
C ILE A 36 -15.52 2.64 10.81
N ALA A 37 -16.27 1.68 11.37
CA ALA A 37 -17.35 1.97 12.31
C ALA A 37 -16.84 2.59 13.63
N LYS A 38 -15.66 2.17 14.10
CA LYS A 38 -15.02 2.71 15.32
C LYS A 38 -14.62 4.18 15.17
N TYR A 39 -14.11 4.58 14.01
CA TYR A 39 -13.55 5.92 13.82
C TYR A 39 -14.56 6.92 13.25
N LYS A 40 -14.91 7.95 14.04
CA LYS A 40 -15.81 9.03 13.59
C LYS A 40 -15.19 9.94 12.51
N SER A 41 -13.88 10.13 12.56
CA SER A 41 -13.16 11.01 11.61
C SER A 41 -13.29 10.49 10.17
N PRO A 42 -13.83 11.29 9.22
CA PRO A 42 -13.87 10.94 7.80
C PRO A 42 -12.48 10.66 7.23
N ALA A 43 -11.48 11.46 7.61
CA ALA A 43 -10.10 11.30 7.18
C ALA A 43 -9.50 9.95 7.58
N ARG A 44 -9.71 9.53 8.83
CA ARG A 44 -9.17 8.25 9.31
C ARG A 44 -9.85 7.06 8.64
N ARG A 45 -11.18 7.13 8.44
CA ARG A 45 -11.92 6.12 7.68
C ARG A 45 -11.41 6.03 6.25
N ALA A 46 -11.27 7.17 5.57
CA ALA A 46 -10.76 7.25 4.21
C ALA A 46 -9.35 6.65 4.07
N LEU A 47 -8.45 6.90 5.03
CA LEU A 47 -7.12 6.29 5.03
C LEU A 47 -7.16 4.76 5.14
N TYR A 48 -8.00 4.21 6.03
CA TYR A 48 -8.16 2.74 6.13
C TYR A 48 -8.76 2.15 4.86
N THR A 49 -9.81 2.77 4.32
CA THR A 49 -10.43 2.33 3.06
C THR A 49 -9.45 2.37 1.90
N ALA A 50 -8.72 3.47 1.73
CA ALA A 50 -7.74 3.60 0.64
C ALA A 50 -6.57 2.61 0.79
N MET A 51 -6.10 2.37 2.02
CA MET A 51 -5.06 1.36 2.28
C MET A 51 -5.51 -0.04 1.86
N TYR A 52 -6.73 -0.43 2.23
CA TYR A 52 -7.27 -1.74 1.86
C TYR A 52 -7.56 -1.83 0.36
N ALA A 53 -8.14 -0.78 -0.23
CA ALA A 53 -8.43 -0.72 -1.65
C ALA A 53 -7.15 -0.79 -2.50
N ALA A 54 -6.06 -0.15 -2.08
CA ALA A 54 -4.76 -0.26 -2.72
C ALA A 54 -4.19 -1.69 -2.66
N HIS A 55 -4.34 -2.39 -1.53
CA HIS A 55 -3.97 -3.81 -1.43
C HIS A 55 -4.75 -4.69 -2.40
N GLN A 56 -6.04 -4.40 -2.58
CA GLN A 56 -6.92 -5.11 -3.51
C GLN A 56 -6.83 -4.63 -4.97
N LYS A 57 -5.97 -3.65 -5.27
CA LYS A 57 -5.88 -2.99 -6.58
C LYS A 57 -7.23 -2.45 -7.08
N ASN A 58 -8.09 -2.00 -6.15
CA ASN A 58 -9.40 -1.46 -6.45
C ASN A 58 -9.32 0.08 -6.56
N THR A 59 -9.05 0.55 -7.77
CA THR A 59 -8.90 1.97 -8.10
C THR A 59 -10.14 2.80 -7.76
N ASP A 60 -11.33 2.30 -8.07
CA ASP A 60 -12.59 3.01 -7.84
C ASP A 60 -12.84 3.25 -6.35
N ALA A 61 -12.55 2.25 -5.51
CA ALA A 61 -12.67 2.40 -4.07
C ALA A 61 -11.67 3.41 -3.48
N ILE A 62 -10.47 3.55 -4.05
CA ILE A 62 -9.52 4.61 -3.65
C ILE A 62 -10.09 5.98 -4.03
N LYS A 63 -10.56 6.14 -5.28
CA LYS A 63 -11.15 7.39 -5.78
C LYS A 63 -12.32 7.87 -4.93
N ALA A 64 -13.21 6.96 -4.53
CA ALA A 64 -14.40 7.26 -3.75
C ALA A 64 -14.10 7.91 -2.39
N VAL A 65 -12.90 7.70 -1.83
CA VAL A 65 -12.52 8.24 -0.51
C VAL A 65 -11.44 9.30 -0.57
N LEU A 66 -10.85 9.56 -1.74
CA LEU A 66 -9.66 10.39 -1.91
C LEU A 66 -9.85 11.83 -1.41
N THR A 67 -11.02 12.40 -1.66
CA THR A 67 -11.40 13.76 -1.22
C THR A 67 -11.46 13.90 0.31
N ASN A 68 -11.66 12.79 1.02
CA ASN A 68 -11.69 12.77 2.48
C ASN A 68 -10.31 12.58 3.12
N ILE A 69 -9.29 12.14 2.36
CA ILE A 69 -7.91 12.01 2.85
C ILE A 69 -7.29 13.42 2.87
N PRO A 70 -6.76 13.95 3.97
CA PRO A 70 -6.18 15.30 3.97
C PRO A 70 -5.02 15.45 2.98
N ALA A 71 -4.84 16.68 2.46
CA ALA A 71 -3.71 17.01 1.60
C ALA A 71 -2.36 16.68 2.28
N GLY A 72 -1.40 16.23 1.49
CA GLY A 72 -0.09 15.80 1.96
C GLY A 72 0.29 14.42 1.40
N GLN A 73 1.34 13.83 1.96
CA GLN A 73 2.02 12.67 1.38
C GLN A 73 1.11 11.46 1.17
N TYR A 74 0.16 11.21 2.07
CA TYR A 74 -0.78 10.08 1.93
C TYR A 74 -1.80 10.31 0.82
N ARG A 75 -2.34 11.53 0.67
CA ARG A 75 -3.22 11.86 -0.46
C ARG A 75 -2.46 11.71 -1.78
N SER A 76 -1.27 12.31 -1.90
CA SER A 76 -0.46 12.19 -3.12
C SER A 76 -0.07 10.75 -3.45
N TYR A 77 0.17 9.92 -2.44
CA TYR A 77 0.44 8.49 -2.63
C TYR A 77 -0.75 7.76 -3.25
N TYR A 78 -1.96 7.98 -2.73
CA TYR A 78 -3.16 7.33 -3.25
C TYR A 78 -3.64 7.93 -4.57
N GLU A 79 -3.43 9.22 -4.81
CA GLU A 79 -3.63 9.85 -6.13
C GLU A 79 -2.72 9.20 -7.18
N ALA A 80 -1.44 9.00 -6.87
CA ALA A 80 -0.53 8.30 -7.78
C ALA A 80 -0.96 6.84 -8.01
N ALA A 81 -1.42 6.14 -6.97
CA ALA A 81 -1.96 4.79 -7.11
C ALA A 81 -3.19 4.73 -8.03
N VAL A 82 -4.06 5.74 -7.97
CA VAL A 82 -5.21 5.87 -8.89
C VAL A 82 -4.73 6.07 -10.33
N LEU A 83 -3.83 7.02 -10.56
CA LEU A 83 -3.27 7.29 -11.89
C LEU A 83 -2.61 6.04 -12.50
N ILE A 84 -1.89 5.25 -11.69
CA ILE A 84 -1.32 3.97 -12.13
C ILE A 84 -2.43 3.00 -12.54
N GLY A 85 -3.47 2.84 -11.71
CA GLY A 85 -4.60 1.95 -11.97
C GLY A 85 -5.40 2.35 -13.22
N GLU A 86 -5.42 3.62 -13.58
CA GLU A 86 -6.08 4.15 -14.78
C GLU A 86 -5.16 4.16 -16.02
N GLY A 87 -3.88 3.80 -15.87
CA GLY A 87 -2.90 3.79 -16.97
C GLY A 87 -2.27 5.16 -17.28
N HIS A 88 -2.49 6.17 -16.45
CA HIS A 88 -1.91 7.51 -16.55
C HIS A 88 -0.47 7.53 -16.00
N LEU A 89 0.41 6.71 -16.59
CA LEU A 89 1.71 6.36 -15.99
C LEU A 89 2.71 7.52 -15.91
N GLU A 90 2.70 8.45 -16.87
CA GLU A 90 3.58 9.63 -16.84
C GLU A 90 3.13 10.67 -15.81
N GLU A 91 1.82 10.85 -15.67
CA GLU A 91 1.23 11.70 -14.64
C GLU A 91 1.50 11.12 -13.25
N ALA A 92 1.32 9.80 -13.10
CA ALA A 92 1.67 9.09 -11.87
C ALA A 92 3.15 9.27 -11.50
N ARG A 93 4.05 9.18 -12.47
CA ARG A 93 5.49 9.40 -12.26
C ARG A 93 5.79 10.82 -11.79
N SER A 94 5.18 11.81 -12.44
CA SER A 94 5.34 13.23 -12.09
C SER A 94 4.88 13.49 -10.65
N LEU A 95 3.72 12.95 -10.27
CA LEU A 95 3.20 13.07 -8.90
C LEU A 95 4.07 12.32 -7.87
N THR A 96 4.62 11.17 -8.26
CA THR A 96 5.50 10.35 -7.40
C THR A 96 6.77 11.12 -6.98
N ALA A 97 7.26 12.05 -7.81
CA ALA A 97 8.40 12.90 -7.46
C ALA A 97 8.15 13.76 -6.21
N ALA A 98 6.89 14.15 -5.95
CA ALA A 98 6.50 14.95 -4.79
C ALA A 98 6.34 14.11 -3.49
N VAL A 99 6.30 12.78 -3.59
CA VAL A 99 6.15 11.89 -2.42
C VAL A 99 7.47 11.84 -1.67
N ALA A 100 7.53 12.44 -0.46
CA ALA A 100 8.79 12.60 0.26
C ALA A 100 9.36 11.28 0.84
N LYS A 101 8.50 10.34 1.26
CA LYS A 101 8.93 9.08 1.89
C LYS A 101 9.54 8.15 0.83
N PRO A 102 10.84 7.79 0.93
CA PRO A 102 11.52 7.02 -0.11
C PRO A 102 10.83 5.68 -0.40
N TRP A 103 10.37 4.96 0.62
CA TRP A 103 9.72 3.66 0.41
C TRP A 103 8.39 3.79 -0.34
N MET A 104 7.61 4.85 -0.10
CA MET A 104 6.35 5.11 -0.80
C MET A 104 6.64 5.41 -2.26
N ARG A 105 7.62 6.29 -2.50
CA ARG A 105 8.07 6.66 -3.84
C ARG A 105 8.52 5.42 -4.62
N ASN A 106 9.41 4.61 -4.04
CA ASN A 106 9.92 3.41 -4.68
C ASN A 106 8.83 2.35 -4.88
N SER A 107 7.84 2.27 -3.98
CA SER A 107 6.67 1.41 -4.18
C SER A 107 5.86 1.83 -5.41
N LEU A 108 5.60 3.13 -5.57
CA LEU A 108 4.89 3.66 -6.74
C LEU A 108 5.70 3.51 -8.03
N LEU A 109 7.01 3.77 -8.00
CA LEU A 109 7.88 3.56 -9.15
C LEU A 109 7.91 2.09 -9.58
N SER A 110 7.97 1.15 -8.63
CA SER A 110 7.87 -0.27 -8.92
C SER A 110 6.56 -0.63 -9.64
N GLU A 111 5.44 -0.10 -9.16
CA GLU A 111 4.12 -0.29 -9.77
C GLU A 111 4.03 0.33 -11.17
N ILE A 112 4.57 1.53 -11.38
CA ILE A 112 4.62 2.19 -12.70
C ILE A 112 5.44 1.35 -13.69
N GLU A 113 6.65 0.93 -13.32
CA GLU A 113 7.49 0.13 -14.22
C GLU A 113 6.86 -1.23 -14.52
N ARG A 114 6.19 -1.84 -13.54
CA ARG A 114 5.44 -3.07 -13.76
C ARG A 114 4.30 -2.87 -14.77
N ALA A 115 3.55 -1.77 -14.66
CA ALA A 115 2.50 -1.43 -15.61
C ALA A 115 3.04 -1.15 -17.02
N LYS A 116 4.28 -0.64 -17.15
CA LYS A 116 4.98 -0.47 -18.44
C LYS A 116 5.54 -1.76 -19.03
N GLY A 117 5.57 -2.86 -18.29
CA GLY A 117 6.25 -4.10 -18.68
C GLY A 117 7.77 -4.11 -18.39
N ASN A 118 8.29 -3.07 -17.73
CA ASN A 118 9.70 -2.91 -17.37
C ASN A 118 10.03 -3.69 -16.09
N ARG A 119 10.08 -5.02 -16.20
CA ARG A 119 10.17 -5.91 -15.01
C ARG A 119 11.45 -5.69 -14.20
N GLN A 120 12.60 -5.47 -14.84
CA GLN A 120 13.88 -5.33 -14.13
C GLN A 120 13.92 -4.08 -13.26
N GLU A 121 13.44 -2.96 -13.79
CA GLU A 121 13.30 -1.70 -13.07
C GLU A 121 12.26 -1.82 -11.95
N ALA A 122 11.14 -2.51 -12.22
CA ALA A 122 10.13 -2.79 -11.21
C ALA A 122 10.71 -3.57 -10.00
N ILE A 123 11.57 -4.55 -10.27
CA ILE A 123 12.30 -5.34 -9.25
C ILE A 123 13.26 -4.45 -8.46
N ALA A 124 14.03 -3.60 -9.14
CA ALA A 124 14.99 -2.70 -8.50
C ALA A 124 14.28 -1.73 -7.54
N TYR A 125 13.20 -1.09 -7.98
CA TYR A 125 12.40 -0.20 -7.13
C TYR A 125 11.70 -0.95 -5.99
N ALA A 126 11.14 -2.14 -6.24
CA ALA A 126 10.54 -2.98 -5.21
C ALA A 126 11.55 -3.29 -4.10
N ARG A 127 12.78 -3.65 -4.49
CA ARG A 127 13.88 -3.93 -3.56
C ARG A 127 14.18 -2.73 -2.68
N GLN A 128 14.35 -1.56 -3.28
CA GLN A 128 14.59 -0.32 -2.55
C GLN A 128 13.41 0.04 -1.62
N ALA A 129 12.16 -0.23 -2.04
CA ALA A 129 10.97 0.05 -1.25
C ALA A 129 10.95 -0.77 0.05
N TRP A 130 11.04 -2.11 -0.03
CA TRP A 130 10.96 -2.94 1.18
C TRP A 130 12.20 -2.82 2.06
N GLN A 131 13.39 -2.61 1.49
CA GLN A 131 14.61 -2.38 2.27
C GLN A 131 14.58 -1.05 3.02
N GLY A 132 13.97 -0.02 2.43
CA GLY A 132 13.78 1.30 3.04
C GLY A 132 12.69 1.34 4.14
N CYS A 133 11.87 0.30 4.23
CA CYS A 133 10.86 0.17 5.28
C CYS A 133 11.42 -0.41 6.59
N LYS A 134 10.78 -0.04 7.70
CA LYS A 134 10.98 -0.64 9.03
C LYS A 134 9.64 -1.12 9.61
N GLY A 135 9.69 -1.96 10.65
CA GLY A 135 8.51 -2.35 11.42
C GLY A 135 7.42 -3.04 10.59
N VAL A 136 6.16 -2.69 10.86
CA VAL A 136 4.97 -3.25 10.19
C VAL A 136 4.99 -2.97 8.69
N GLN A 137 5.39 -1.76 8.28
CA GLN A 137 5.45 -1.41 6.87
C GLN A 137 6.44 -2.30 6.11
N ARG A 138 7.58 -2.65 6.73
CA ARG A 138 8.54 -3.59 6.12
C ARG A 138 7.92 -4.95 5.87
N TYR A 139 7.17 -5.45 6.84
CA TYR A 139 6.50 -6.74 6.73
C TYR A 139 5.42 -6.74 5.64
N VAL A 140 4.58 -5.70 5.59
CA VAL A 140 3.57 -5.56 4.53
C VAL A 140 4.25 -5.49 3.16
N SER A 141 5.22 -4.60 2.97
CA SER A 141 5.97 -4.49 1.71
C SER A 141 6.67 -5.79 1.32
N TYR A 142 7.30 -6.49 2.27
CA TYR A 142 7.95 -7.78 2.02
C TYR A 142 6.94 -8.81 1.50
N LYS A 143 5.80 -8.98 2.18
CA LYS A 143 4.77 -9.95 1.78
C LYS A 143 4.11 -9.59 0.44
N THR A 144 3.93 -8.29 0.16
CA THR A 144 3.48 -7.83 -1.16
C THR A 144 4.45 -8.26 -2.26
N TYR A 145 5.75 -8.04 -2.09
CA TYR A 145 6.72 -8.41 -3.13
C TYR A 145 7.04 -9.90 -3.16
N GLU A 146 6.93 -10.63 -2.05
CA GLU A 146 7.00 -12.10 -2.07
C GLU A 146 6.00 -12.71 -3.04
N ARG A 147 4.81 -12.10 -3.12
CA ARG A 147 3.73 -12.52 -4.02
C ARG A 147 3.90 -11.97 -5.43
N ASP A 148 4.19 -10.67 -5.57
CA ASP A 148 4.09 -9.96 -6.85
C ASP A 148 5.41 -9.89 -7.63
N LEU A 149 6.56 -9.84 -6.93
CA LEU A 149 7.91 -9.64 -7.48
C LEU A 149 8.97 -10.35 -6.59
N PRO A 150 8.93 -11.69 -6.46
CA PRO A 150 9.78 -12.42 -5.51
C PRO A 150 11.28 -12.20 -5.72
N GLU A 151 11.71 -11.91 -6.95
CA GLU A 151 13.10 -11.59 -7.32
C GLU A 151 13.63 -10.32 -6.62
N ALA A 152 12.74 -9.41 -6.20
CA ALA A 152 13.10 -8.23 -5.42
C ALA A 152 13.57 -8.57 -4.00
N LEU A 153 13.24 -9.77 -3.50
CA LEU A 153 13.62 -10.26 -2.18
C LEU A 153 14.90 -11.10 -2.20
N ALA A 154 15.33 -11.57 -3.37
CA ALA A 154 16.60 -12.27 -3.51
C ALA A 154 17.75 -11.33 -3.14
N ILE A 155 18.63 -11.80 -2.25
CA ILE A 155 19.86 -11.10 -1.91
C ILE A 155 20.85 -11.37 -3.05
N THR A 156 21.05 -10.37 -3.91
CA THR A 156 22.24 -10.29 -4.78
C THR A 156 23.42 -9.74 -4.02
#